data_AF-A0A357BXY8-F1
#
_entry.id   AF-A0A357BXY8-F1
#
_cell.length_a   1.000
_cell.length_b   1.000
_cell.length_c   1.000
_cell.angle_alpha   90.00
_cell.angle_beta   90.00
_cell.angle_gamma   90.00
#
_symmetry.space_group_name_H-M   'P 1'
#
loop_
_entity.id
_entity.type
_entity.pdbx_description
1 polymer ?
#
loop_
_entity_poly.entity_id
_entity_poly.type
_entity_poly.pdbx_seq_one_letter_code
_entity_poly.pdbx_strand_id
1 'polypeptide(L)'
;MHCIITAFSLIPDVIWAAIIASGLTFLGVTLSNRANRKCLLMQLNHAAKEKDKERELQIRKEVYMEAAEAIAESIKDIQLLPNRIIYTDNLEMCNKLLTALAKIHMVGTLNTVKNTIQFMDKFNQSTMPVIPEIYKFAVLKQEIASLGKLSESKVNSMKEINKTFQQMDDNSKKDPSVLDIYKNNINALQIENENICATITNKETERKTLHTKLLSMCINIAAYLQKESFYVIISIRKELNLEIDSTEYLSNIEGLFKKYENVFTPENIEKLMRG
;
A
#
# COMPACT_ATOMS: atom_id res chain seq x y z
N MET A 1 -60.95 -71.48 -26.30
CA MET A 1 -61.21 -70.04 -26.05
C MET A 1 -62.52 -69.78 -25.28
N HIS A 2 -63.55 -70.62 -25.33
CA HIS A 2 -64.81 -70.36 -24.59
C HIS A 2 -64.74 -70.48 -23.05
N CYS A 3 -63.86 -71.28 -22.47
CA CYS A 3 -63.75 -71.42 -21.00
C CYS A 3 -63.03 -70.26 -20.29
N ILE A 4 -62.16 -69.53 -20.98
CA ILE A 4 -61.44 -68.39 -20.38
C ILE A 4 -62.37 -67.18 -20.26
N ILE A 5 -63.32 -67.04 -21.18
CA ILE A 5 -64.25 -65.91 -21.25
C ILE A 5 -65.32 -66.01 -20.15
N THR A 6 -65.81 -67.21 -19.82
CA THR A 6 -66.78 -67.41 -18.73
C THR A 6 -66.18 -67.25 -17.33
N ALA A 7 -64.88 -67.50 -17.15
CA ALA A 7 -64.20 -67.25 -15.87
C ALA A 7 -64.05 -65.75 -15.57
N PHE A 8 -63.92 -64.91 -16.60
CA PHE A 8 -63.81 -63.45 -16.45
C PHE A 8 -65.13 -62.78 -16.04
N SER A 9 -66.28 -63.36 -16.40
CA SER A 9 -67.61 -62.81 -16.08
C SER A 9 -68.10 -63.09 -14.65
N LEU A 10 -67.37 -63.90 -13.87
CA LEU A 10 -67.72 -64.26 -12.47
C LEU A 10 -67.13 -63.30 -11.44
N ILE A 11 -66.23 -62.40 -11.85
CA ILE A 11 -65.56 -61.44 -10.98
C ILE A 11 -66.47 -60.20 -10.84
N PRO A 12 -66.83 -59.77 -9.61
CA PRO A 12 -67.62 -58.57 -9.40
C PRO A 12 -66.95 -57.32 -9.98
N ASP A 13 -67.72 -56.43 -10.62
CA ASP A 13 -67.24 -55.18 -11.23
C ASP A 13 -66.43 -54.29 -10.26
N VAL A 14 -66.71 -54.40 -8.96
CA VAL A 14 -65.98 -53.69 -7.89
C VAL A 14 -64.49 -54.06 -7.86
N ILE A 15 -64.14 -55.31 -8.17
CA ILE A 15 -62.74 -55.78 -8.19
C ILE A 15 -62.01 -55.18 -9.40
N TRP A 16 -62.66 -55.11 -10.56
CA TRP A 16 -62.10 -54.44 -11.74
C TRP A 16 -61.90 -52.95 -11.50
N ALA A 17 -62.87 -52.28 -10.87
CA ALA A 17 -62.76 -50.88 -10.48
C ALA A 17 -61.59 -50.64 -9.51
N ALA A 18 -61.42 -51.51 -8.50
CA ALA A 18 -60.32 -51.41 -7.54
C ALA A 18 -58.94 -51.58 -8.20
N ILE A 19 -58.80 -52.54 -9.12
CA ILE A 19 -57.54 -52.76 -9.86
C ILE A 19 -57.21 -51.54 -10.72
N ILE A 20 -58.18 -51.03 -11.49
CA ILE A 20 -57.99 -49.85 -12.35
C ILE A 20 -57.65 -48.61 -11.51
N ALA A 21 -58.35 -48.39 -10.39
CA ALA A 21 -58.08 -47.28 -9.47
C ALA A 21 -56.68 -47.38 -8.82
N SER A 22 -56.24 -48.59 -8.43
CA SER A 22 -54.90 -48.80 -7.88
C SER A 22 -53.80 -48.60 -8.93
N GLY A 23 -54.03 -49.01 -10.17
CA GLY A 23 -53.09 -48.78 -11.29
C GLY A 23 -52.97 -47.29 -11.62
N LEU A 24 -54.09 -46.57 -11.66
CA LEU A 24 -54.12 -45.11 -11.87
C LEU A 24 -53.40 -44.36 -10.75
N THR A 25 -53.63 -44.73 -9.48
CA THR A 25 -52.94 -44.08 -8.35
C THR A 25 -51.45 -44.39 -8.36
N PHE A 26 -51.03 -45.63 -8.63
CA PHE A 26 -49.61 -45.99 -8.74
C PHE A 26 -48.91 -45.25 -9.90
N LEU A 27 -49.53 -45.19 -11.08
CA LEU A 27 -49.03 -44.41 -12.22
C LEU A 27 -48.97 -42.91 -11.90
N GLY A 28 -50.00 -42.37 -11.24
CA GLY A 28 -50.03 -40.98 -10.81
C GLY A 28 -48.89 -40.63 -9.85
N VAL A 29 -48.67 -41.46 -8.82
CA VAL A 29 -47.59 -41.27 -7.84
C VAL A 29 -46.21 -41.42 -8.48
N THR A 30 -45.99 -42.41 -9.35
CA THR A 30 -44.69 -42.61 -10.01
C THR A 30 -44.36 -41.47 -10.99
N LEU A 31 -45.34 -41.01 -11.78
CA LEU A 31 -45.18 -39.87 -12.68
C LEU A 31 -44.90 -38.58 -11.89
N SER A 32 -45.68 -38.34 -10.82
CA SER A 32 -45.51 -37.17 -9.95
C SER A 32 -44.15 -37.16 -9.25
N ASN A 33 -43.73 -38.30 -8.68
CA ASN A 33 -42.41 -38.43 -8.05
C ASN A 33 -41.26 -38.24 -9.06
N ARG A 34 -41.41 -38.72 -10.30
CA ARG A 34 -40.40 -38.53 -11.35
C ARG A 34 -40.31 -37.06 -11.77
N ALA A 35 -41.44 -36.37 -11.91
CA ALA A 35 -41.49 -34.94 -12.22
C ALA A 35 -40.86 -34.11 -11.08
N ASN A 36 -41.24 -34.40 -9.83
CA ASN A 36 -40.69 -33.74 -8.64
C ASN A 36 -39.17 -33.95 -8.52
N ARG A 37 -38.68 -35.17 -8.76
CA ARG A 37 -37.23 -35.46 -8.74
C ARG A 37 -36.48 -34.68 -9.82
N LYS A 38 -37.04 -34.55 -11.03
CA LYS A 38 -36.43 -33.76 -12.10
C LYS A 38 -36.37 -32.27 -11.74
N CYS A 39 -37.46 -31.72 -11.20
CA CYS A 39 -37.51 -30.32 -10.75
C CYS A 39 -36.51 -30.06 -9.62
N LEU A 40 -36.46 -30.92 -8.61
CA LEU A 40 -35.52 -30.84 -7.50
C LEU A 40 -34.06 -30.86 -7.97
N LEU A 41 -33.71 -31.77 -8.90
CA LEU A 41 -32.36 -31.82 -9.47
C LEU A 41 -32.02 -30.54 -10.24
N MET A 42 -32.98 -29.97 -10.98
CA MET A 42 -32.76 -28.71 -11.69
C MET A 42 -32.53 -27.55 -10.72
N GLN A 43 -33.30 -27.48 -9.62
CA GLN A 43 -33.13 -26.48 -8.57
C GLN A 43 -31.78 -26.63 -7.85
N LEU A 44 -31.39 -27.86 -7.47
CA LEU A 44 -30.10 -28.12 -6.83
C LEU A 44 -28.92 -27.75 -7.74
N ASN A 45 -29.00 -28.07 -9.03
CA ASN A 45 -27.98 -27.69 -10.00
C ASN A 45 -27.90 -26.17 -10.20
N HIS A 46 -29.04 -25.47 -10.18
CA HIS A 46 -29.07 -24.02 -10.27
C HIS A 46 -28.46 -23.38 -9.00
N ALA A 47 -28.88 -23.83 -7.82
CA ALA A 47 -28.36 -23.38 -6.54
C ALA A 47 -26.85 -23.64 -6.39
N ALA A 48 -26.36 -24.80 -6.87
CA ALA A 48 -24.93 -25.08 -6.90
C ALA A 48 -24.16 -24.08 -7.76
N LYS A 49 -24.67 -23.77 -8.97
CA LYS A 49 -24.06 -22.79 -9.88
C LYS A 49 -24.09 -21.37 -9.30
N GLU A 50 -25.18 -20.98 -8.65
CA GLU A 50 -25.28 -19.67 -7.99
C GLU A 50 -24.29 -19.58 -6.82
N LYS A 51 -24.17 -20.62 -6.01
CA LYS A 51 -23.23 -20.68 -4.90
C LYS A 51 -21.77 -20.60 -5.36
N ASP A 52 -21.42 -21.25 -6.47
CA ASP A 52 -20.07 -21.18 -7.01
C ASP A 52 -19.74 -19.77 -7.54
N LYS A 53 -20.70 -19.11 -8.21
CA LYS A 53 -20.56 -17.70 -8.62
C LYS A 53 -20.43 -16.76 -7.43
N GLU A 54 -21.21 -16.98 -6.38
CA GLU A 54 -21.14 -16.17 -5.15
C GLU A 54 -19.77 -16.32 -4.48
N ARG A 55 -19.25 -17.55 -4.39
CA ARG A 55 -17.90 -17.81 -3.86
C ARG A 55 -16.82 -17.14 -4.69
N GLU A 56 -16.91 -17.22 -6.01
CA GLU A 56 -15.96 -16.56 -6.91
C GLU A 56 -15.98 -15.03 -6.73
N LEU A 57 -17.17 -14.43 -6.68
CA LEU A 57 -17.32 -13.00 -6.46
C LEU A 57 -16.82 -12.57 -5.07
N GLN A 58 -17.03 -13.39 -4.04
CA GLN A 58 -16.53 -13.14 -2.70
C GLN A 58 -14.99 -13.15 -2.66
N ILE A 59 -14.34 -14.14 -3.29
CA ILE A 59 -12.88 -14.20 -3.38
C ILE A 59 -12.34 -12.97 -4.12
N ARG A 60 -12.93 -12.60 -5.26
CA ARG A 60 -12.54 -11.41 -6.02
C ARG A 60 -12.68 -10.14 -5.18
N LYS A 61 -13.79 -9.99 -4.46
CA LYS A 61 -14.02 -8.84 -3.57
C LYS A 61 -12.93 -8.73 -2.50
N GLU A 62 -12.58 -9.82 -1.83
CA GLU A 62 -11.52 -9.81 -0.81
C GLU A 62 -10.17 -9.40 -1.40
N VAL A 63 -9.78 -10.01 -2.51
CA VAL A 63 -8.52 -9.68 -3.20
C VAL A 63 -8.49 -8.22 -3.67
N TYR A 64 -9.60 -7.71 -4.19
CA TYR A 64 -9.67 -6.34 -4.70
C TYR A 64 -9.69 -5.28 -3.61
N MET A 65 -10.30 -5.58 -2.46
CA MET A 65 -10.23 -4.68 -1.30
C MET A 65 -8.81 -4.62 -0.75
N GLU A 66 -8.16 -5.77 -0.58
CA GLU A 66 -6.76 -5.83 -0.14
C GLU A 66 -5.83 -5.06 -1.10
N ALA A 67 -6.04 -5.19 -2.41
CA ALA A 67 -5.25 -4.45 -3.38
C ALA A 67 -5.52 -2.95 -3.37
N ALA A 68 -6.77 -2.52 -3.20
CA ALA A 68 -7.10 -1.09 -3.08
C ALA A 68 -6.44 -0.47 -1.84
N GLU A 69 -6.45 -1.19 -0.72
CA GLU A 69 -5.76 -0.79 0.51
C GLU A 69 -4.25 -0.70 0.30
N ALA A 70 -3.62 -1.74 -0.27
CA ALA A 70 -2.19 -1.76 -0.53
C ALA A 70 -1.74 -0.64 -1.48
N ILE A 71 -2.54 -0.29 -2.49
CA ILE A 71 -2.29 0.85 -3.38
C ILE A 71 -2.33 2.17 -2.60
N ALA A 72 -3.38 2.39 -1.80
CA ALA A 72 -3.53 3.62 -1.02
C ALA A 72 -2.40 3.77 0.02
N GLU A 73 -2.03 2.70 0.70
CA GLU A 73 -0.90 2.67 1.65
C GLU A 73 0.42 2.97 0.95
N SER A 74 0.66 2.40 -0.23
CA SER A 74 1.90 2.65 -0.98
C SER A 74 2.01 4.11 -1.42
N ILE A 75 0.92 4.72 -1.87
CA ILE A 75 0.89 6.14 -2.24
C ILE A 75 1.17 7.02 -1.01
N LYS A 76 0.54 6.71 0.14
CA LYS A 76 0.78 7.40 1.41
C LYS A 76 2.24 7.25 1.87
N ASP A 77 2.81 6.06 1.76
CA ASP A 77 4.18 5.81 2.17
C ASP A 77 5.17 6.61 1.31
N ILE A 78 4.91 6.74 -0.01
CA ILE A 78 5.69 7.63 -0.89
C ILE A 78 5.68 9.07 -0.36
N GLN A 79 4.51 9.61 0.03
CA GLN A 79 4.41 10.96 0.58
C GLN A 79 5.23 11.15 1.87
N LEU A 80 5.40 10.08 2.65
CA LEU A 80 6.11 10.10 3.92
C LEU A 80 7.60 9.79 3.80
N LEU A 81 8.08 9.33 2.64
CA LEU A 81 9.49 8.99 2.40
C LEU A 81 10.50 10.06 2.84
N PRO A 82 10.30 11.37 2.59
CA PRO A 82 11.26 12.40 2.99
C PRO A 82 11.47 12.51 4.51
N ASN A 83 10.47 12.09 5.28
CA ASN A 83 10.47 12.20 6.74
C ASN A 83 10.80 10.87 7.43
N ARG A 84 10.75 9.74 6.71
CA ARG A 84 11.13 8.44 7.24
C ARG A 84 12.64 8.26 7.15
N ILE A 85 13.25 7.76 8.21
CA ILE A 85 14.63 7.31 8.17
C ILE A 85 14.63 6.01 7.34
N ILE A 86 15.31 5.99 6.19
CA ILE A 86 15.48 4.73 5.45
C ILE A 86 16.42 3.84 6.26
N TYR A 87 15.84 2.94 7.03
CA TYR A 87 16.49 1.70 7.40
C TYR A 87 16.08 0.62 6.39
N THR A 88 16.92 -0.39 6.26
CA THR A 88 16.79 -1.54 5.34
C THR A 88 15.45 -2.29 5.45
N ASP A 89 14.67 -2.08 6.51
CA ASP A 89 13.32 -2.65 6.69
C ASP A 89 12.23 -2.02 5.81
N ASN A 90 12.51 -0.91 5.11
CA ASN A 90 11.53 -0.24 4.25
C ASN A 90 11.17 -1.01 2.95
N LEU A 91 11.73 -2.20 2.72
CA LEU A 91 11.31 -3.11 1.63
C LEU A 91 9.88 -3.64 1.84
N GLU A 92 9.33 -3.53 3.06
CA GLU A 92 7.97 -3.99 3.38
C GLU A 92 6.89 -3.29 2.55
N MET A 93 7.07 -2.00 2.23
CA MET A 93 6.13 -1.21 1.42
C MET A 93 5.93 -1.82 0.03
N CYS A 94 7.03 -2.10 -0.68
CA CYS A 94 6.98 -2.69 -2.01
C CYS A 94 6.44 -4.13 -1.98
N ASN A 95 6.74 -4.88 -0.92
CA ASN A 95 6.31 -6.27 -0.77
C ASN A 95 4.79 -6.39 -0.59
N LYS A 96 4.15 -5.51 0.20
CA LYS A 96 2.69 -5.51 0.40
C LYS A 96 1.96 -5.23 -0.91
N LEU A 97 2.37 -4.19 -1.63
CA LEU A 97 1.80 -3.87 -2.94
C LEU A 97 1.98 -5.03 -3.92
N LEU A 98 3.20 -5.54 -4.07
CA LEU A 98 3.50 -6.62 -5.00
C LEU A 98 2.68 -7.88 -4.70
N THR A 99 2.52 -8.24 -3.43
CA THR A 99 1.73 -9.39 -3.00
C THR A 99 0.25 -9.21 -3.34
N ALA A 100 -0.32 -8.04 -3.08
CA ALA A 100 -1.72 -7.75 -3.37
C ALA A 100 -1.99 -7.73 -4.89
N LEU A 101 -1.08 -7.14 -5.69
CA LEU A 101 -1.20 -7.14 -7.15
C LEU A 101 -1.02 -8.54 -7.76
N ALA A 102 -0.16 -9.38 -7.18
CA ALA A 102 -0.01 -10.77 -7.60
C ALA A 102 -1.31 -11.57 -7.38
N LYS A 103 -2.07 -11.29 -6.31
CA LYS A 103 -3.39 -11.89 -6.10
C LYS A 103 -4.39 -11.45 -7.18
N ILE A 104 -4.35 -10.20 -7.63
CA ILE A 104 -5.18 -9.74 -8.77
C ILE A 104 -4.87 -10.54 -10.03
N HIS A 105 -3.60 -10.86 -10.30
CA HIS A 105 -3.22 -11.66 -11.47
C HIS A 105 -3.84 -13.06 -11.48
N MET A 106 -4.21 -13.60 -10.31
CA MET A 106 -4.80 -14.93 -10.18
C MET A 106 -6.32 -14.94 -10.37
N VAL A 107 -7.02 -13.89 -9.93
CA VAL A 107 -8.49 -13.87 -9.88
C VAL A 107 -9.13 -12.90 -10.88
N GLY A 108 -8.34 -11.98 -11.43
CA GLY A 108 -8.84 -10.89 -12.26
C GLY A 108 -8.95 -11.20 -13.73
N THR A 109 -9.87 -10.47 -14.38
CA THR A 109 -9.99 -10.50 -15.83
C THR A 109 -8.77 -9.87 -16.51
N LEU A 110 -8.52 -10.21 -17.77
CA LEU A 110 -7.39 -9.68 -18.54
C LEU A 110 -7.32 -8.14 -18.54
N ASN A 111 -8.46 -7.46 -18.56
CA ASN A 111 -8.51 -5.99 -18.52
C ASN A 111 -8.06 -5.44 -17.16
N THR A 112 -8.53 -6.03 -16.05
CA THR A 112 -8.12 -5.64 -14.69
C THR A 112 -6.64 -5.90 -14.47
N VAL A 113 -6.13 -7.06 -14.91
CA VAL A 113 -4.71 -7.41 -14.85
C VAL A 113 -3.87 -6.45 -15.68
N LYS A 114 -4.30 -6.11 -16.90
CA LYS A 114 -3.60 -5.14 -17.76
C LYS A 114 -3.45 -3.78 -17.09
N ASN A 115 -4.54 -3.24 -16.53
CA ASN A 115 -4.52 -1.93 -15.87
C ASN A 115 -3.67 -1.97 -14.59
N THR A 116 -3.66 -3.11 -13.90
CA THR A 116 -2.79 -3.33 -12.73
C THR A 116 -1.31 -3.35 -13.10
N ILE A 117 -0.94 -4.03 -14.18
CA ILE A 117 0.43 -4.05 -14.70
C ILE A 117 0.86 -2.65 -15.13
N GLN A 118 0.00 -1.91 -15.82
CA GLN A 118 0.28 -0.53 -16.22
C GLN A 118 0.49 0.38 -15.01
N PHE A 119 -0.36 0.26 -13.98
CA PHE A 119 -0.17 0.98 -12.73
C PHE A 119 1.18 0.64 -12.08
N MET A 120 1.55 -0.64 -11.99
CA MET A 120 2.82 -1.06 -11.39
C MET A 120 4.04 -0.55 -12.18
N ASP A 121 3.96 -0.54 -13.51
CA ASP A 121 4.99 0.04 -14.38
C ASP A 121 5.15 1.55 -14.11
N LYS A 122 4.04 2.30 -14.03
CA LYS A 122 4.05 3.72 -13.65
C LYS A 122 4.58 3.95 -12.25
N PHE A 123 4.18 3.11 -11.30
CA PHE A 123 4.69 3.13 -9.94
C PHE A 123 6.23 3.02 -9.91
N ASN A 124 6.79 2.02 -10.58
CA ASN A 124 8.23 1.81 -10.63
C ASN A 124 8.95 2.96 -11.36
N GLN A 125 8.44 3.40 -12.52
CA GLN A 125 9.02 4.49 -13.29
C GLN A 125 9.07 5.80 -12.50
N SER A 126 8.01 6.12 -11.75
CA SER A 126 7.93 7.35 -10.98
C SER A 126 8.74 7.30 -9.68
N THR A 127 8.88 6.14 -9.05
CA THR A 127 9.57 6.01 -7.74
C THR A 127 11.09 5.87 -7.86
N MET A 128 11.59 5.21 -8.92
CA MET A 128 13.03 4.96 -9.11
C MET A 128 13.92 6.22 -9.06
N PRO A 129 13.53 7.37 -9.65
CA PRO A 129 14.33 8.59 -9.57
C PRO A 129 14.45 9.20 -8.17
N VAL A 130 13.55 8.85 -7.24
CA VAL A 130 13.56 9.38 -5.87
C VAL A 130 14.62 8.69 -5.00
N ILE A 131 14.85 7.40 -5.24
CA ILE A 131 15.78 6.55 -4.47
C ILE A 131 17.17 7.20 -4.29
N PRO A 132 17.88 7.66 -5.35
CA PRO A 132 19.20 8.27 -5.17
C PRO A 132 19.17 9.57 -4.37
N GLU A 133 18.09 10.34 -4.46
CA GLU A 133 17.94 11.59 -3.70
C GLU A 133 17.71 11.29 -2.21
N ILE A 134 16.96 10.23 -1.87
CA ILE A 134 16.80 9.84 -0.47
C ILE A 134 18.12 9.29 0.09
N TYR A 135 18.89 8.55 -0.71
CA TYR A 135 20.21 8.08 -0.31
C TYR A 135 21.14 9.26 0.03
N LYS A 136 21.21 10.28 -0.84
CA LYS A 136 21.97 11.52 -0.57
C LYS A 136 21.51 12.18 0.72
N PHE A 137 20.21 12.28 0.96
CA PHE A 137 19.66 12.85 2.19
C PHE A 137 20.05 12.07 3.44
N ALA A 138 20.01 10.73 3.38
CA ALA A 138 20.42 9.86 4.46
C ALA A 138 21.91 10.02 4.79
N VAL A 139 22.77 10.08 3.76
CA VAL A 139 24.21 10.33 3.92
C VAL A 139 24.47 11.69 4.58
N LEU A 140 23.84 12.76 4.10
CA LEU A 140 23.99 14.09 4.71
C LEU A 140 23.59 14.09 6.19
N LYS A 141 22.49 13.43 6.54
CA LYS A 141 22.04 13.30 7.94
C LYS A 141 23.07 12.54 8.80
N GLN A 142 23.66 11.47 8.26
CA GLN A 142 24.70 10.71 8.94
C GLN A 142 25.98 11.52 9.13
N GLU A 143 26.42 12.26 8.11
CA GLU A 143 27.59 13.12 8.17
C GLU A 143 27.42 14.23 9.22
N ILE A 144 26.27 14.90 9.23
CA ILE A 144 25.94 15.93 10.24
C ILE A 144 25.98 15.32 11.65
N ALA A 145 25.39 14.13 11.84
CA ALA A 145 25.41 13.45 13.13
C ALA A 145 26.85 13.08 13.56
N SER A 146 27.69 12.64 12.63
CA SER A 146 29.10 12.33 12.90
C SER A 146 29.89 13.59 13.28
N LEU A 147 29.70 14.69 12.56
CA LEU A 147 30.33 15.98 12.86
C LEU A 147 29.85 16.54 14.21
N GLY A 148 28.56 16.37 14.54
CA GLY A 148 28.01 16.76 15.83
C GLY A 148 28.70 16.04 16.99
N LYS A 149 28.92 14.72 16.87
CA LYS A 149 29.70 13.94 17.86
C LYS A 149 31.14 14.41 17.97
N LEU A 150 31.78 14.75 16.84
CA LEU A 150 33.14 15.27 16.84
C LEU A 150 33.22 16.63 17.55
N SER A 151 32.28 17.55 17.27
CA SER A 151 32.18 18.84 17.95
C SER A 151 32.00 18.67 19.46
N GLU A 152 31.10 17.77 19.88
CA GLU A 152 30.89 17.46 21.30
C GLU A 152 32.18 16.94 21.96
N SER A 153 32.92 16.06 21.28
CA SER A 153 34.21 15.56 21.77
C SER A 153 35.25 16.68 21.94
N LYS A 154 35.29 17.67 21.04
CA LYS A 154 36.18 18.82 21.15
C LYS A 154 35.79 19.73 22.31
N VAL A 155 34.49 19.99 22.48
CA VAL A 155 33.96 20.74 23.62
C VAL A 155 34.30 20.05 24.95
N ASN A 156 34.18 18.74 25.02
CA ASN A 156 34.55 17.99 26.22
C ASN A 156 36.06 18.04 26.50
N SER A 157 36.90 17.97 25.46
CA SER A 157 38.35 18.13 25.60
C SER A 157 38.72 19.51 26.15
N MET A 158 38.08 20.58 25.67
CA MET A 158 38.27 21.94 26.21
C MET A 158 37.85 22.04 27.69
N LYS A 159 36.75 21.39 28.08
CA LYS A 159 36.30 21.33 29.49
C LYS A 159 37.32 20.61 30.38
N GLU A 160 37.85 19.47 29.94
CA GLU A 160 38.86 18.73 30.69
C GLU A 160 40.16 19.53 30.84
N ILE A 161 40.65 20.18 29.77
CA ILE A 161 41.82 21.06 29.84
C ILE A 161 41.61 22.19 30.86
N ASN A 162 40.44 22.86 30.83
CA ASN A 162 40.11 23.90 31.80
C ASN A 162 40.07 23.38 33.23
N LYS A 163 39.50 22.18 33.44
CA LYS A 163 39.46 21.53 34.76
C LYS A 163 40.86 21.21 35.26
N THR A 164 41.74 20.66 34.41
CA THR A 164 43.15 20.41 34.77
C THR A 164 43.86 21.70 35.15
N PHE A 165 43.67 22.78 34.40
CA PHE A 165 44.24 24.09 34.72
C PHE A 165 43.74 24.63 36.08
N GLN A 166 42.46 24.47 36.39
CA GLN A 166 41.89 24.87 37.68
C GLN A 166 42.48 24.10 38.86
N GLN A 167 42.84 22.83 38.67
CA GLN A 167 43.41 21.95 39.69
C GLN A 167 44.91 22.16 39.95
N MET A 168 45.62 22.95 39.14
CA MET A 168 47.04 23.26 39.36
C MET A 168 47.27 24.12 40.60
N ASP A 169 48.48 24.02 41.16
CA ASP A 169 48.91 24.90 42.25
C ASP A 169 49.08 26.36 41.78
N ASP A 170 49.03 27.29 42.73
CA ASP A 170 49.05 28.73 42.40
C ASP A 170 50.39 29.21 41.84
N ASN A 171 51.47 28.46 42.06
CA ASN A 171 52.79 28.76 41.52
C ASN A 171 52.89 28.35 40.04
N SER A 172 52.39 27.17 39.66
CA SER A 172 52.34 26.73 38.26
C SER A 172 51.37 27.57 37.43
N LYS A 173 50.27 28.05 38.02
CA LYS A 173 49.33 28.97 37.36
C LYS A 173 49.94 30.33 37.03
N LYS A 174 50.98 30.75 37.75
CA LYS A 174 51.68 32.03 37.52
C LYS A 174 52.83 31.90 36.53
N ASP A 175 53.23 30.68 36.17
CA ASP A 175 54.24 30.45 35.15
C ASP A 175 53.69 30.86 33.77
N PRO A 176 54.27 31.89 33.12
CA PRO A 176 53.82 32.36 31.82
C PRO A 176 53.88 31.26 30.74
N SER A 177 54.86 30.35 30.84
CA SER A 177 55.04 29.28 29.86
C SER A 177 53.90 28.25 29.91
N VAL A 178 53.43 27.92 31.12
CA VAL A 178 52.28 27.02 31.32
C VAL A 178 51.00 27.68 30.83
N LEU A 179 50.78 28.95 31.18
CA LEU A 179 49.63 29.74 30.71
C LEU A 179 49.56 29.80 29.17
N ASP A 180 50.69 30.02 28.50
CA ASP A 180 50.73 30.11 27.04
C ASP A 180 50.43 28.76 26.37
N ILE A 181 50.94 27.64 26.91
CA ILE A 181 50.61 26.30 26.40
C ILE A 181 49.10 26.02 26.49
N TYR A 182 48.47 26.33 27.63
CA TYR A 182 47.04 26.13 27.82
C TYR A 182 46.20 27.00 26.88
N LYS A 183 46.54 28.30 26.78
CA LYS A 183 45.87 29.21 25.85
C LYS A 183 46.00 28.73 24.41
N ASN A 184 47.18 28.30 24.00
CA ASN A 184 47.40 27.80 22.64
C ASN A 184 46.59 26.53 22.36
N ASN A 185 46.53 25.58 23.31
CA ASN A 185 45.75 24.35 23.15
C ASN A 185 44.24 24.62 23.10
N ILE A 186 43.72 25.49 23.96
CA ILE A 186 42.30 25.88 23.96
C ILE A 186 41.96 26.62 22.66
N ASN A 187 42.78 27.59 22.26
CA ASN A 187 42.56 28.34 21.02
C ASN A 187 42.59 27.42 19.80
N ALA A 188 43.51 26.45 19.74
CA ALA A 188 43.57 25.48 18.65
C ALA A 188 42.30 24.62 18.57
N LEU A 189 41.84 24.09 19.72
CA LEU A 189 40.60 23.31 19.78
C LEU A 189 39.36 24.15 19.46
N GLN A 190 39.36 25.42 19.86
CA GLN A 190 38.27 26.35 19.58
C GLN A 190 38.16 26.62 18.08
N ILE A 191 39.27 26.95 17.41
CA ILE A 191 39.31 27.18 15.96
C ILE A 191 38.85 25.92 15.21
N GLU A 192 39.31 24.73 15.63
CA GLU A 192 38.88 23.47 15.01
C GLU A 192 37.38 23.23 15.20
N ASN A 193 36.84 23.49 16.40
CA ASN A 193 35.43 23.36 16.68
C ASN A 193 34.57 24.37 15.92
N GLU A 194 35.03 25.62 15.76
CA GLU A 194 34.38 26.64 14.95
C GLU A 194 34.29 26.21 13.48
N ASN A 195 35.37 25.63 12.92
CA ASN A 195 35.37 25.07 11.58
C ASN A 195 34.39 23.90 11.42
N ILE A 196 34.29 23.02 12.42
CA ILE A 196 33.31 21.92 12.45
C ILE A 196 31.88 22.49 12.47
N CYS A 197 31.60 23.45 13.34
CA CYS A 197 30.28 24.10 13.43
C CYS A 197 29.89 24.82 12.12
N ALA A 198 30.83 25.50 11.46
CA ALA A 198 30.61 26.11 10.16
C ALA A 198 30.27 25.04 9.09
N THR A 199 30.99 23.92 9.11
CA THR A 199 30.73 22.78 8.20
C THR A 199 29.35 22.17 8.44
N ILE A 200 28.95 21.98 9.71
CA ILE A 200 27.61 21.50 10.08
C ILE A 200 26.54 22.46 9.55
N THR A 201 26.71 23.77 9.73
CA THR A 201 25.74 24.79 9.28
C THR A 201 25.56 24.76 7.76
N ASN A 202 26.65 24.62 7.01
CA ASN A 202 26.60 24.49 5.55
C ASN A 202 25.86 23.21 5.13
N LYS A 203 26.18 22.06 5.74
CA LYS A 203 25.51 20.79 5.44
C LYS A 203 24.04 20.77 5.86
N GLU A 204 23.67 21.43 6.95
CA GLU A 204 22.27 21.60 7.34
C GLU A 204 21.47 22.42 6.32
N THR A 205 22.11 23.43 5.72
CA THR A 205 21.49 24.21 4.63
C THR A 205 21.26 23.34 3.40
N GLU A 206 22.28 22.58 2.98
CA GLU A 206 22.16 21.60 1.88
C GLU A 206 21.06 20.57 2.16
N ARG A 207 21.02 20.02 3.39
CA ARG A 207 20.01 19.05 3.83
C ARG A 207 18.60 19.63 3.74
N LYS A 208 18.38 20.88 4.15
CA LYS A 208 17.07 21.55 4.05
C LYS A 208 16.64 21.72 2.60
N THR A 209 17.53 22.19 1.72
CA THR A 209 17.24 22.32 0.29
C THR A 209 16.86 20.96 -0.32
N LEU A 210 17.62 19.91 0.01
CA LEU A 210 17.33 18.56 -0.48
C LEU A 210 16.01 18.01 0.08
N HIS A 211 15.69 18.28 1.35
CA HIS A 211 14.42 17.87 1.96
C HIS A 211 13.21 18.49 1.25
N THR A 212 13.25 19.81 0.99
CA THR A 212 12.17 20.51 0.25
C THR A 212 12.00 19.93 -1.15
N LYS A 213 13.11 19.67 -1.85
CA LYS A 213 13.09 19.04 -3.18
C LYS A 213 12.47 17.64 -3.14
N LEU A 214 12.92 16.81 -2.20
CA LEU A 214 12.39 15.45 -1.99
C LEU A 214 10.90 15.47 -1.68
N LEU A 215 10.45 16.38 -0.82
CA LEU A 215 9.04 16.54 -0.48
C LEU A 215 8.20 16.88 -1.70
N SER A 216 8.65 17.84 -2.52
CA SER A 216 7.98 18.18 -3.78
C SER A 216 7.91 16.98 -4.73
N MET A 217 9.02 16.26 -4.92
CA MET A 217 9.05 15.06 -5.76
C MET A 217 8.05 14.01 -5.28
N CYS A 218 8.06 13.69 -3.99
CA CYS A 218 7.19 12.66 -3.41
C CYS A 218 5.71 13.02 -3.50
N ILE A 219 5.34 14.29 -3.24
CA ILE A 219 3.96 14.76 -3.36
C ILE A 219 3.49 14.66 -4.82
N ASN A 220 4.30 15.10 -5.78
CA ASN A 220 3.95 15.06 -7.20
C ASN A 220 3.81 13.63 -7.71
N ILE A 221 4.70 12.73 -7.30
CA ILE A 221 4.61 11.30 -7.61
C ILE A 221 3.35 10.69 -7.00
N ALA A 222 3.05 10.98 -5.73
CA ALA A 222 1.87 10.46 -5.08
C ALA A 222 0.57 10.94 -5.76
N ALA A 223 0.51 12.22 -6.15
CA ALA A 223 -0.61 12.76 -6.90
C ALA A 223 -0.77 12.07 -8.27
N TYR A 224 0.34 11.88 -8.99
CA TYR A 224 0.35 11.15 -10.27
C TYR A 224 -0.13 9.71 -10.10
N LEU A 225 0.40 8.96 -9.12
CA LEU A 225 0.02 7.57 -8.88
C LEU A 225 -1.42 7.43 -8.36
N GLN A 226 -1.90 8.40 -7.59
CA GLN A 226 -3.29 8.47 -7.20
C GLN A 226 -4.19 8.57 -8.44
N LYS A 227 -3.83 9.42 -9.42
CA LYS A 227 -4.55 9.49 -10.70
C LYS A 227 -4.55 8.13 -11.42
N GLU A 228 -3.39 7.49 -11.55
CA GLU A 228 -3.25 6.20 -12.25
C GLU A 228 -4.02 5.07 -11.54
N SER A 229 -4.09 5.09 -10.21
CA SER A 229 -4.82 4.08 -9.42
C SER A 229 -6.31 3.98 -9.77
N PHE A 230 -6.91 5.08 -10.25
CA PHE A 230 -8.33 5.09 -10.60
C PHE A 230 -8.66 4.19 -11.79
N TYR A 231 -7.74 3.99 -12.74
CA TYR A 231 -7.96 3.04 -13.83
C TYR A 231 -8.06 1.60 -13.32
N VAL A 232 -7.28 1.26 -12.29
CA VAL A 232 -7.35 -0.03 -11.60
C VAL A 232 -8.70 -0.16 -10.87
N ILE A 233 -9.09 0.87 -10.10
CA ILE A 233 -10.35 0.89 -9.34
C ILE A 233 -11.58 0.76 -10.27
N ILE A 234 -11.61 1.48 -11.40
CA ILE A 234 -12.70 1.37 -12.38
C ILE A 234 -12.81 -0.04 -12.93
N SER A 235 -11.68 -0.70 -13.19
CA SER A 235 -11.66 -2.07 -13.73
C SER A 235 -12.18 -3.07 -12.70
N ILE A 236 -11.73 -2.94 -11.45
CA ILE A 236 -12.23 -3.70 -10.30
C ILE A 236 -13.74 -3.52 -10.14
N ARG A 237 -14.24 -2.28 -10.17
CA ARG A 237 -15.68 -2.01 -10.01
C ARG A 237 -16.52 -2.66 -11.11
N LYS A 238 -16.09 -2.55 -12.36
CA LYS A 238 -16.74 -3.22 -13.50
C LYS A 238 -16.81 -4.73 -13.29
N GLU A 239 -15.73 -5.31 -12.78
CA GLU A 239 -15.67 -6.76 -12.54
C GLU A 239 -16.54 -7.23 -11.38
N LEU A 240 -16.73 -6.38 -10.37
CA LEU A 240 -17.64 -6.62 -9.25
C LEU A 240 -19.10 -6.28 -9.57
N ASN A 241 -19.43 -5.95 -10.83
CA ASN A 241 -20.76 -5.47 -11.25
C ASN A 241 -21.25 -4.26 -10.45
N LEU A 242 -20.32 -3.39 -10.02
CA LEU A 242 -20.62 -2.14 -9.35
C LEU A 242 -20.68 -1.04 -10.40
N GLU A 243 -21.90 -0.67 -10.82
CA GLU A 243 -22.12 0.37 -11.81
C GLU A 243 -21.42 1.69 -11.41
N ILE A 244 -20.77 2.30 -12.40
CA ILE A 244 -20.18 3.63 -12.31
C ILE A 244 -20.06 4.23 -13.70
N ASP A 245 -20.48 5.48 -13.86
CA ASP A 245 -20.15 6.26 -15.05
C ASP A 245 -18.64 6.53 -15.03
N SER A 246 -17.90 5.73 -15.80
CA SER A 246 -16.43 5.81 -15.85
C SER A 246 -15.96 7.16 -16.40
N THR A 247 -16.74 7.76 -17.30
CA THR A 247 -16.43 9.04 -17.96
C THR A 247 -16.63 10.21 -17.01
N GLU A 248 -17.77 10.27 -16.32
CA GLU A 248 -18.04 11.29 -15.30
C GLU A 248 -17.05 11.17 -14.13
N TYR A 249 -16.78 9.95 -13.68
CA TYR A 249 -15.84 9.70 -12.57
C TYR A 249 -14.42 10.17 -12.89
N LEU A 250 -13.89 9.83 -14.08
CA LEU A 250 -12.57 10.30 -14.51
C LEU A 250 -12.54 11.82 -14.69
N SER A 251 -13.58 12.41 -15.30
CA SER A 251 -13.69 13.87 -15.49
C SER A 251 -13.65 14.63 -14.16
N ASN A 252 -14.40 14.17 -13.15
CA ASN A 252 -14.40 14.77 -11.82
C ASN A 252 -13.02 14.70 -11.16
N ILE A 253 -12.33 13.58 -11.30
CA ILE A 253 -10.99 13.38 -10.77
C ILE A 253 -9.96 14.27 -11.48
N GLU A 254 -9.99 14.33 -12.81
CA GLU A 254 -9.10 15.20 -13.58
C GLU A 254 -9.31 16.68 -13.24
N GLY A 255 -10.57 17.08 -13.03
CA GLY A 255 -10.93 18.41 -12.56
C GLY A 255 -10.37 18.74 -11.17
N LEU A 256 -10.29 17.77 -10.27
CA LEU A 256 -9.62 17.93 -8.97
C LEU A 256 -8.10 18.07 -9.14
N PHE A 257 -7.45 17.18 -9.88
CA PHE A 257 -5.99 17.22 -10.06
C PHE A 257 -5.50 18.49 -10.74
N LYS A 258 -6.25 19.00 -11.74
CA LYS A 258 -5.91 20.26 -12.41
C LYS A 258 -5.90 21.46 -11.46
N LYS A 259 -6.68 21.43 -10.37
CA LYS A 259 -6.64 22.47 -9.32
C LYS A 259 -5.38 22.36 -8.45
N TYR A 260 -4.83 21.16 -8.31
CA TYR A 260 -3.68 20.89 -7.45
C TYR A 260 -2.32 20.94 -8.17
N GLU A 261 -2.30 20.85 -9.51
CA GLU A 261 -1.09 20.82 -10.35
C GLU A 261 -0.17 22.04 -10.13
N ASN A 262 -0.74 23.20 -9.78
CA ASN A 262 0.02 24.42 -9.50
C ASN A 262 0.37 24.64 -8.01
N VAL A 263 -0.11 23.79 -7.10
CA VAL A 263 0.04 23.99 -5.65
C VAL A 263 1.37 23.42 -5.13
N PHE A 264 1.87 22.33 -5.72
CA PHE A 264 2.97 21.53 -5.16
C PHE A 264 4.35 21.77 -5.81
N THR A 265 4.61 23.01 -6.22
CA THR A 265 5.95 23.42 -6.67
C THR A 265 6.90 23.55 -5.48
N PRO A 266 8.24 23.35 -5.67
CA PRO A 266 9.22 23.55 -4.61
C PRO A 266 9.12 24.92 -3.93
N GLU A 267 8.86 25.98 -4.71
CA GLU A 267 8.70 27.36 -4.20
C GLU A 267 7.46 27.51 -3.31
N ASN A 268 6.34 26.88 -3.67
CA ASN A 268 5.12 26.94 -2.87
C ASN A 268 5.25 26.13 -1.58
N ILE A 269 5.92 24.98 -1.64
CA ILE A 269 6.22 24.18 -0.45
C ILE A 269 7.16 24.93 0.49
N GLU A 270 8.17 25.61 -0.04
CA GLU A 270 9.08 26.43 0.76
C GLU A 270 8.35 27.60 1.45
N LYS A 271 7.40 28.25 0.76
CA LYS A 271 6.54 29.27 1.37
C LYS A 271 5.68 28.69 2.50
N LEU A 272 5.11 27.51 2.31
CA LEU A 272 4.29 26.82 3.32
C LEU A 272 5.11 26.39 4.55
N MET A 273 6.38 26.05 4.39
CA MET A 273 7.26 25.67 5.51
C MET A 273 7.82 26.86 6.29
N ARG A 274 7.71 28.09 5.75
CA ARG A 274 8.19 29.33 6.40
C ARG A 274 7.10 30.09 7.16
N GLY A 275 5.83 29.77 6.95
CA GLY A 275 4.68 30.34 7.66
C GLY A 275 4.30 29.49 8.87
#